data_AF-A0A5C5WTP1-F1
#
_entry.id   AF-A0A5C5WTP1-F1
#
_cell.length_a   1.000
_cell.length_b   1.000
_cell.length_c   1.000
_cell.angle_alpha   90.00
_cell.angle_beta   90.00
_cell.angle_gamma   90.00
#
_symmetry.space_group_name_H-M   'P 1'
#
loop_
_entity.id
_entity.type
_entity.pdbx_description
1 polymer ?
#
loop_
_entity_poly.entity_id
_entity_poly.type
_entity_poly.pdbx_seq_one_letter_code
_entity_poly.pdbx_strand_id
1 'polypeptide(L)'
;MTDSDSLNLTDLALESKDLDSIDAANEPFVGKLVSPELVTDDLPATTESQLDDSLVELPASTSHQSLETSAIEQPKSWFRRTVAWVSWCFRSLFCIASLIVLLAFLTAIPIVQLIAFGYLLRVAGNLTAGAKFRDALPHLQEAGQIGLALTALFLAALPTQLLAHEESVAEIVSPGSSQATLLRWLSIASSLLAIGYLMWAWARGGRLVHYLWPQPKRFFREGFRLKTWSSLPDRLWNFTTSLELPTLFWLGLRGAAGTLVWLIPAFIIITAFREGETGLAGLVGFLSLILLGISMLYLPMLQAHFAAENRLRALFDVRTIRRDFRHAPWAWLGAMICSMVILPIPLYLLKIEATPREVMWLPCLVFVAFILPARVAAGLALRRARHRAKVHGEPTGRWNTVSRWLVRLIMPAVVGVYLLFVYVSQYTSWDGYLTWVQQHAILIPVPFLSGT
;
A
#
# COMPACT_ATOMS: atom_id res chain seq x y z
N MET A 1 72.73 16.86 23.59
CA MET A 1 72.59 17.18 22.16
C MET A 1 71.12 16.94 21.84
N THR A 2 70.40 18.04 21.61
CA THR A 2 68.97 18.20 21.19
C THR A 2 67.90 17.68 22.16
N ASP A 3 67.19 18.53 22.91
CA ASP A 3 66.02 19.37 22.53
C ASP A 3 64.82 18.50 22.12
N SER A 4 63.80 18.34 22.97
CA SER A 4 62.66 19.25 23.23
C SER A 4 61.43 18.70 22.50
N ASP A 5 60.39 18.29 23.24
CA ASP A 5 58.99 18.60 22.93
C ASP A 5 58.07 17.97 23.98
N SER A 6 57.85 18.77 25.02
CA SER A 6 56.71 18.71 25.91
C SER A 6 55.42 18.94 25.11
N LEU A 7 54.63 17.88 24.92
CA LEU A 7 53.27 17.93 24.39
C LEU A 7 52.40 18.81 25.30
N ASN A 8 52.09 20.00 24.81
CA ASN A 8 51.23 20.99 25.43
C ASN A 8 49.79 20.46 25.54
N LEU A 9 49.32 20.33 26.79
CA LEU A 9 47.92 20.08 27.17
C LEU A 9 46.99 21.30 26.91
N THR A 10 47.47 22.32 26.21
CA THR A 10 46.71 23.53 25.84
C THR A 10 46.06 23.47 24.45
N ASP A 11 46.44 22.51 23.59
CA ASP A 11 45.82 22.38 22.24
C ASP A 11 44.52 21.56 22.22
N LEU A 12 44.18 20.85 23.30
CA LEU A 12 42.89 20.17 23.44
C LEU A 12 41.77 21.08 23.98
N ALA A 13 42.07 22.35 24.27
CA ALA A 13 41.10 23.32 24.78
C ALA A 13 40.63 24.34 23.73
N LEU A 14 41.13 24.27 22.49
CA LEU A 14 40.75 25.17 21.40
C LEU A 14 39.86 24.53 20.32
N GLU A 15 39.63 23.22 20.38
CA GLU A 15 38.74 22.50 19.46
C GLU A 15 37.35 22.21 20.06
N SER A 16 36.96 22.96 21.10
CA SER A 16 35.61 22.90 21.70
C SER A 16 34.80 24.19 21.53
N LYS A 17 35.35 25.19 20.81
CA LYS A 17 34.75 26.53 20.72
C LYS A 17 34.04 26.84 19.40
N ASP A 18 34.03 25.92 18.44
CA ASP A 18 33.37 26.09 17.14
C ASP A 18 32.06 25.30 16.97
N LEU A 19 31.53 24.66 18.03
CA LEU A 19 30.29 23.87 17.98
C LEU A 19 29.03 24.59 18.51
N ASP A 20 29.13 25.84 18.95
CA ASP A 20 27.99 26.62 19.47
C ASP A 20 27.33 27.58 18.44
N SER A 21 27.65 27.47 17.15
CA SER A 21 27.20 28.45 16.13
C SER A 21 26.12 27.99 15.14
N ILE A 22 25.44 26.84 15.35
CA ILE A 22 24.43 26.34 14.39
C ILE A 22 22.99 26.20 14.96
N ASP A 23 22.71 26.65 16.18
CA ASP A 23 21.36 26.60 16.78
C ASP A 23 20.74 27.98 17.10
N ALA A 24 20.77 28.89 16.13
CA ALA A 24 20.02 30.17 16.20
C ALA A 24 19.21 30.44 14.93
N ALA A 25 18.23 29.57 14.64
CA ALA A 25 17.17 29.86 13.67
C ALA A 25 15.88 29.11 14.01
N ASN A 26 15.28 29.47 15.15
CA ASN A 26 13.88 29.18 15.46
C ASN A 26 13.26 30.48 15.96
N GLU A 27 12.28 31.02 15.23
CA GLU A 27 11.00 31.52 15.74
C GLU A 27 10.09 31.87 14.53
N PRO A 28 8.76 31.78 14.68
CA PRO A 28 7.81 31.54 13.61
C PRO A 28 7.20 32.82 13.03
N PHE A 29 6.98 32.81 11.71
CA PHE A 29 6.32 33.89 10.99
C PHE A 29 4.80 33.89 11.27
N VAL A 30 4.40 34.73 12.22
CA VAL A 30 3.00 35.07 12.54
C VAL A 30 2.44 36.02 11.49
N GLY A 31 1.25 35.68 10.99
CA GLY A 31 0.18 36.56 10.55
C GLY A 31 0.53 37.90 9.89
N LYS A 32 0.46 37.94 8.55
CA LYS A 32 0.25 39.18 7.81
C LYS A 32 -1.07 39.81 8.25
N LEU A 33 -0.95 40.97 8.90
CA LEU A 33 -1.99 41.97 9.09
C LEU A 33 -2.52 42.42 7.72
N VAL A 34 -3.80 42.16 7.46
CA VAL A 34 -4.59 42.83 6.43
C VAL A 34 -5.39 43.90 7.17
N SER A 35 -4.96 45.15 7.04
CA SER A 35 -5.80 46.31 7.38
C SER A 35 -6.79 46.53 6.23
N PRO A 36 -8.09 46.72 6.52
CA PRO A 36 -9.04 47.26 5.56
C PRO A 36 -8.96 48.79 5.60
N GLU A 37 -8.70 49.40 4.46
CA GLU A 37 -8.80 50.84 4.28
C GLU A 37 -10.28 51.22 4.23
N LEU A 38 -10.70 51.95 5.26
CA LEU A 38 -12.00 52.56 5.41
C LEU A 38 -11.92 53.92 4.71
N VAL A 39 -12.53 54.06 3.53
CA VAL A 39 -12.83 55.38 2.95
C VAL A 39 -14.31 55.42 2.63
N THR A 40 -14.93 56.43 3.20
CA THR A 40 -16.35 56.74 3.33
C THR A 40 -16.99 57.16 2.01
N ASP A 41 -18.27 56.79 1.90
CA ASP A 41 -19.26 57.37 1.00
C ASP A 41 -19.23 58.91 1.02
N ASP A 42 -19.23 59.52 -0.16
CA ASP A 42 -19.89 60.80 -0.42
C ASP A 42 -20.30 60.86 -1.90
N LEU A 43 -21.62 60.86 -2.13
CA LEU A 43 -22.29 61.31 -3.36
C LEU A 43 -22.80 62.73 -3.06
N PRO A 44 -22.81 63.69 -4.03
CA PRO A 44 -23.90 63.68 -5.01
C PRO A 44 -23.61 64.27 -6.43
N ALA A 45 -24.39 63.74 -7.38
CA ALA A 45 -25.06 64.35 -8.55
C ALA A 45 -24.56 65.63 -9.25
N THR A 46 -24.38 65.53 -10.59
CA THR A 46 -24.85 66.42 -11.71
C THR A 46 -24.34 65.82 -13.03
N THR A 47 -25.14 65.25 -13.94
CA THR A 47 -26.00 65.84 -15.01
C THR A 47 -25.25 66.67 -16.08
N GLU A 48 -25.53 66.34 -17.35
CA GLU A 48 -25.21 67.06 -18.62
C GLU A 48 -23.79 66.89 -19.17
N SER A 49 -23.49 66.96 -20.47
CA SER A 49 -24.10 66.81 -21.80
C SER A 49 -22.98 67.20 -22.80
N GLN A 50 -23.12 66.92 -24.10
CA GLN A 50 -22.26 67.37 -25.24
C GLN A 50 -21.00 66.51 -25.48
N LEU A 51 -20.83 65.69 -26.53
CA LEU A 51 -21.21 65.69 -27.96
C LEU A 51 -20.38 66.67 -28.82
N ASP A 52 -19.81 66.08 -29.89
CA ASP A 52 -18.97 66.61 -31.00
C ASP A 52 -17.49 66.90 -30.65
N ASP A 53 -16.49 66.41 -31.40
CA ASP A 53 -16.39 66.58 -32.84
C ASP A 53 -15.55 65.50 -33.58
N SER A 54 -15.95 65.32 -34.83
CA SER A 54 -15.50 64.48 -35.95
C SER A 54 -14.06 64.81 -36.44
N LEU A 55 -13.25 63.97 -37.10
CA LEU A 55 -13.35 63.26 -38.40
C LEU A 55 -12.07 62.39 -38.61
N VAL A 56 -12.03 61.64 -39.72
CA VAL A 56 -10.86 61.00 -40.39
C VAL A 56 -10.65 59.54 -39.93
N GLU A 57 -10.76 58.46 -40.72
CA GLU A 57 -10.77 58.20 -42.16
C GLU A 57 -11.35 56.78 -42.39
N LEU A 58 -12.14 56.57 -43.46
CA LEU A 58 -12.39 55.27 -44.09
C LEU A 58 -11.70 55.34 -45.47
N PRO A 59 -11.02 54.28 -45.98
CA PRO A 59 -11.78 53.14 -46.50
C PRO A 59 -11.03 51.79 -46.48
N ALA A 60 -11.79 50.69 -46.43
CA ALA A 60 -11.63 49.55 -47.34
C ALA A 60 -12.54 48.40 -46.88
N SER A 61 -13.54 48.14 -47.71
CA SER A 61 -14.31 46.91 -47.75
C SER A 61 -13.45 45.66 -47.61
N THR A 62 -13.71 44.84 -46.60
CA THR A 62 -13.52 43.39 -46.71
C THR A 62 -14.62 42.69 -45.94
N SER A 63 -15.68 42.36 -46.68
CA SER A 63 -16.62 41.31 -46.34
C SER A 63 -15.88 39.98 -46.24
N HIS A 64 -15.46 39.61 -45.04
CA HIS A 64 -15.26 38.21 -44.69
C HIS A 64 -15.84 37.98 -43.31
N GLN A 65 -17.04 37.39 -43.31
CA GLN A 65 -17.53 36.53 -42.25
C GLN A 65 -16.44 35.47 -41.94
N SER A 66 -15.56 35.80 -41.01
CA SER A 66 -14.72 34.82 -40.34
C SER A 66 -15.56 34.14 -39.28
N LEU A 67 -16.32 33.14 -39.74
CA LEU A 67 -16.44 31.83 -39.10
C LEU A 67 -16.37 31.89 -37.57
N GLU A 68 -17.52 32.15 -36.95
CA GLU A 68 -17.86 31.49 -35.69
C GLU A 68 -17.65 29.98 -35.94
N THR A 69 -16.45 29.52 -35.62
CA THR A 69 -16.18 28.10 -35.42
C THR A 69 -16.84 27.77 -34.09
N SER A 70 -18.16 27.68 -34.12
CA SER A 70 -18.94 26.94 -33.14
C SER A 70 -18.38 25.52 -33.18
N ALA A 71 -17.42 25.27 -32.30
CA ALA A 71 -16.84 23.97 -32.06
C ALA A 71 -18.00 23.05 -31.66
N ILE A 72 -18.49 22.31 -32.65
CA ILE A 72 -19.38 21.19 -32.45
C ILE A 72 -18.61 20.25 -31.52
N GLU A 73 -18.93 20.28 -30.23
CA GLU A 73 -18.57 19.21 -29.31
C GLU A 73 -19.21 17.94 -29.87
N GLN A 74 -18.44 17.21 -30.67
CA GLN A 74 -18.91 15.93 -31.18
C GLN A 74 -19.30 15.08 -29.97
N PRO A 75 -20.54 14.55 -29.91
CA PRO A 75 -20.93 13.69 -28.82
C PRO A 75 -19.98 12.49 -28.85
N LYS A 76 -19.05 12.44 -27.88
CA LYS A 76 -18.17 11.28 -27.70
C LYS A 76 -19.08 10.06 -27.64
N SER A 77 -19.03 9.26 -28.72
CA SER A 77 -19.97 8.16 -28.90
C SER A 77 -19.98 7.28 -27.66
N TRP A 78 -21.18 6.87 -27.24
CA TRP A 78 -21.37 6.01 -26.07
C TRP A 78 -20.45 4.77 -26.10
N PHE A 79 -20.15 4.27 -27.30
CA PHE A 79 -19.17 3.22 -27.55
C PHE A 79 -17.75 3.55 -27.06
N ARG A 80 -17.23 4.76 -27.32
CA ARG A 80 -15.91 5.17 -26.79
C ARG A 80 -15.92 5.26 -25.27
N ARG A 81 -17.06 5.61 -24.66
CA ARG A 81 -17.20 5.68 -23.20
C ARG A 81 -17.25 4.29 -22.57
N THR A 82 -17.94 3.33 -23.18
CA THR A 82 -17.97 1.94 -22.69
C THR A 82 -16.61 1.28 -22.83
N VAL A 83 -15.95 1.41 -23.99
CA VAL A 83 -14.59 0.87 -24.19
C VAL A 83 -13.59 1.51 -23.22
N ALA A 84 -13.66 2.83 -23.01
CA ALA A 84 -12.82 3.51 -22.02
C ALA A 84 -13.06 2.98 -20.60
N TRP A 85 -14.33 2.77 -20.22
CA TRP A 85 -14.67 2.24 -18.90
C TRP A 85 -14.20 0.79 -18.70
N VAL A 86 -14.40 -0.08 -19.69
CA VAL A 86 -13.92 -1.46 -19.68
C VAL A 86 -12.39 -1.48 -19.59
N SER A 87 -11.68 -0.71 -20.41
CA SER A 87 -10.22 -0.64 -20.38
C SER A 87 -9.69 -0.10 -19.04
N TRP A 88 -10.38 0.86 -18.44
CA TRP A 88 -10.06 1.36 -17.11
C TRP A 88 -10.26 0.28 -16.04
N CYS A 89 -11.36 -0.47 -16.10
CA CYS A 89 -11.65 -1.56 -15.17
C CYS A 89 -10.59 -2.66 -15.26
N PHE A 90 -10.27 -3.15 -16.47
CA PHE A 90 -9.21 -4.14 -16.67
C PHE A 90 -7.85 -3.66 -16.17
N ARG A 91 -7.49 -2.41 -16.45
CA ARG A 91 -6.23 -1.82 -15.97
C ARG A 91 -6.19 -1.72 -14.45
N SER A 92 -7.27 -1.29 -13.83
CA SER A 92 -7.38 -1.21 -12.36
C SER A 92 -7.30 -2.59 -11.72
N LEU A 93 -8.00 -3.59 -12.27
CA LEU A 93 -7.94 -4.96 -11.78
C LEU A 93 -6.54 -5.54 -11.92
N PHE A 94 -5.88 -5.33 -13.06
CA PHE A 94 -4.50 -5.75 -13.27
C PHE A 94 -3.53 -5.11 -12.28
N CYS A 95 -3.64 -3.79 -12.03
CA CYS A 95 -2.81 -3.11 -11.04
C CYS A 95 -3.00 -3.68 -9.62
N ILE A 96 -4.24 -3.97 -9.22
CA ILE A 96 -4.55 -4.57 -7.92
C ILE A 96 -4.00 -6.01 -7.84
N ALA A 97 -4.23 -6.83 -8.87
CA ALA A 97 -3.71 -8.20 -8.91
C ALA A 97 -2.18 -8.23 -8.85
N SER A 98 -1.52 -7.35 -9.61
CA SER A 98 -0.07 -7.19 -9.58
C SER A 98 0.45 -6.74 -8.21
N LEU A 99 -0.25 -5.80 -7.57
CA LEU A 99 0.08 -5.38 -6.22
C LEU A 99 -0.04 -6.55 -5.23
N ILE A 100 -1.11 -7.33 -5.31
CA ILE A 100 -1.32 -8.52 -4.46
C ILE A 100 -0.18 -9.52 -4.64
N VAL A 101 0.19 -9.83 -5.89
CA VAL A 101 1.31 -10.76 -6.19
C VAL A 101 2.63 -10.23 -5.65
N LEU A 102 2.93 -8.94 -5.85
CA LEU A 102 4.16 -8.34 -5.35
C LEU A 102 4.21 -8.37 -3.82
N LEU A 103 3.11 -7.99 -3.16
CA LEU A 103 3.03 -8.03 -1.72
C LEU A 103 3.15 -9.47 -1.20
N ALA A 104 2.52 -10.44 -1.87
CA ALA A 104 2.61 -11.86 -1.53
C ALA A 104 4.06 -12.38 -1.60
N PHE A 105 4.80 -11.97 -2.62
CA PHE A 105 6.22 -12.29 -2.73
C PHE A 105 7.03 -11.66 -1.60
N LEU A 106 6.78 -10.39 -1.28
CA LEU A 106 7.40 -9.72 -0.12
C LEU A 106 7.10 -10.42 1.20
N THR A 107 5.89 -10.98 1.36
CA THR A 107 5.49 -11.71 2.56
C THR A 107 6.13 -13.09 2.69
N ALA A 108 6.58 -13.70 1.59
CA ALA A 108 7.23 -15.00 1.61
C ALA A 108 8.65 -14.92 2.23
N ILE A 109 9.27 -13.74 2.22
CA ILE A 109 10.62 -13.53 2.76
C ILE A 109 10.52 -13.00 4.20
N PRO A 110 11.12 -13.69 5.19
CA PRO A 110 11.19 -13.19 6.57
C PRO A 110 11.80 -11.80 6.63
N ILE A 111 11.38 -10.98 7.61
CA ILE A 111 11.75 -9.56 7.76
C ILE A 111 11.14 -8.66 6.68
N VAL A 112 11.23 -9.01 5.40
CA VAL A 112 10.63 -8.26 4.27
C VAL A 112 9.10 -8.22 4.38
N GLN A 113 8.49 -9.26 4.97
CA GLN A 113 7.09 -9.28 5.39
C GLN A 113 6.63 -8.05 6.20
N LEU A 114 7.54 -7.36 6.91
CA LEU A 114 7.24 -6.11 7.62
C LEU A 114 6.90 -4.97 6.67
N ILE A 115 7.49 -4.94 5.46
CA ILE A 115 7.16 -3.95 4.43
C ILE A 115 5.73 -4.17 3.97
N ALA A 116 5.35 -5.43 3.69
CA ALA A 116 3.99 -5.78 3.31
C ALA A 116 2.98 -5.41 4.40
N PHE A 117 3.29 -5.71 5.65
CA PHE A 117 2.46 -5.31 6.78
C PHE A 117 2.37 -3.78 6.94
N GLY A 118 3.49 -3.06 6.78
CA GLY A 118 3.54 -1.60 6.78
C GLY A 118 2.72 -0.97 5.64
N TYR A 119 2.71 -1.60 4.46
CA TYR A 119 1.86 -1.21 3.34
C TYR A 119 0.37 -1.30 3.72
N LEU A 120 -0.05 -2.44 4.27
CA LEU A 120 -1.43 -2.66 4.72
C LEU A 120 -1.86 -1.65 5.80
N LEU A 121 -0.97 -1.34 6.74
CA LEU A 121 -1.21 -0.29 7.74
C LEU A 121 -1.37 1.08 7.08
N ARG A 122 -0.47 1.45 6.16
CA ARG A 122 -0.53 2.75 5.48
C ARG A 122 -1.83 2.92 4.68
N VAL A 123 -2.31 1.86 4.02
CA VAL A 123 -3.62 1.88 3.33
C VAL A 123 -4.75 2.17 4.31
N ALA A 124 -4.79 1.48 5.46
CA ALA A 124 -5.80 1.72 6.49
C ALA A 124 -5.69 3.13 7.10
N GLY A 125 -4.47 3.62 7.32
CA GLY A 125 -4.19 4.96 7.83
C GLY A 125 -4.64 6.07 6.87
N ASN A 126 -4.29 5.97 5.58
CA ASN A 126 -4.70 6.92 4.55
C ASN A 126 -6.23 6.98 4.40
N LEU A 127 -6.91 5.82 4.44
CA LEU A 127 -8.38 5.75 4.42
C LEU A 127 -8.98 6.44 5.65
N THR A 128 -8.42 6.19 6.83
CA THR A 128 -8.83 6.83 8.08
C THR A 128 -8.66 8.35 8.05
N ALA A 129 -7.56 8.84 7.45
CA ALA A 129 -7.27 10.26 7.28
C ALA A 129 -8.22 10.95 6.27
N GLY A 130 -8.91 10.18 5.43
CA GLY A 130 -9.95 10.69 4.52
C GLY A 130 -9.59 10.63 3.03
N ALA A 131 -8.47 9.99 2.66
CA ALA A 131 -8.09 9.82 1.26
C ALA A 131 -9.17 9.07 0.45
N LYS A 132 -9.24 9.31 -0.87
CA LYS A 132 -10.08 8.52 -1.77
C LYS A 132 -9.52 7.11 -1.89
N PHE A 133 -10.36 6.11 -2.20
CA PHE A 133 -9.92 4.71 -2.29
C PHE A 133 -8.70 4.51 -3.22
N ARG A 134 -8.70 5.19 -4.36
CA ARG A 134 -7.58 5.16 -5.32
C ARG A 134 -6.30 5.80 -4.78
N ASP A 135 -6.43 6.87 -4.02
CA ASP A 135 -5.28 7.63 -3.47
C ASP A 135 -4.77 7.00 -2.17
N ALA A 136 -5.59 6.15 -1.54
CA ALA A 136 -5.24 5.45 -0.32
C ALA A 136 -4.37 4.21 -0.54
N LEU A 137 -4.32 3.67 -1.77
CA LEU A 137 -3.43 2.58 -2.19
C LEU A 137 -2.14 3.20 -2.75
N PRO A 138 -1.08 3.38 -1.94
CA PRO A 138 0.15 3.97 -2.43
C PRO A 138 0.79 3.02 -3.46
N HIS A 139 1.51 3.59 -4.42
CA HIS A 139 2.30 2.84 -5.42
C HIS A 139 1.51 1.85 -6.31
N LEU A 140 0.18 2.02 -6.42
CA LEU A 140 -0.66 1.09 -7.19
C LEU A 140 -0.30 1.05 -8.68
N GLN A 141 0.15 2.17 -9.25
CA GLN A 141 0.51 2.24 -10.67
C GLN A 141 1.88 1.60 -10.93
N GLU A 142 2.82 1.84 -10.03
CA GLU A 142 4.17 1.33 -9.99
C GLU A 142 4.15 -0.19 -9.85
N ALA A 143 3.34 -0.72 -8.93
CA ALA A 143 3.10 -2.16 -8.79
C ALA A 143 2.60 -2.76 -10.11
N GLY A 144 1.63 -2.13 -10.78
CA GLY A 144 1.17 -2.57 -12.09
C GLY A 144 2.25 -2.56 -13.18
N GLN A 145 3.16 -1.58 -13.17
CA GLN A 145 4.31 -1.56 -14.10
C GLN A 145 5.27 -2.71 -13.85
N ILE A 146 5.57 -3.03 -12.58
CA ILE A 146 6.39 -4.18 -12.21
C ILE A 146 5.71 -5.48 -12.68
N GLY A 147 4.42 -5.67 -12.42
CA GLY A 147 3.71 -6.88 -12.87
C GLY A 147 3.66 -7.02 -14.37
N LEU A 148 3.51 -5.92 -15.11
CA LEU A 148 3.62 -5.95 -16.57
C LEU A 148 4.99 -6.35 -17.03
N ALA A 149 6.04 -5.82 -16.39
CA ALA A 149 7.41 -6.19 -16.71
C ALA A 149 7.68 -7.68 -16.46
N LEU A 150 7.22 -8.20 -15.32
CA LEU A 150 7.33 -9.62 -14.97
C LEU A 150 6.52 -10.50 -15.93
N THR A 151 5.30 -10.09 -16.28
CA THR A 151 4.45 -10.82 -17.24
C THR A 151 5.09 -10.82 -18.62
N ALA A 152 5.63 -9.69 -19.06
CA ALA A 152 6.32 -9.59 -20.34
C ALA A 152 7.63 -10.41 -20.36
N LEU A 153 8.37 -10.43 -19.25
CA LEU A 153 9.54 -11.27 -19.08
C LEU A 153 9.16 -12.75 -19.17
N PHE A 154 8.12 -13.16 -18.45
CA PHE A 154 7.60 -14.52 -18.50
C PHE A 154 7.18 -14.91 -19.92
N LEU A 155 6.39 -14.06 -20.58
CA LEU A 155 5.90 -14.30 -21.93
C LEU A 155 7.03 -14.35 -22.97
N ALA A 156 8.06 -13.51 -22.81
CA ALA A 156 9.24 -13.51 -23.66
C ALA A 156 10.19 -14.68 -23.38
N ALA A 157 10.14 -15.27 -22.18
CA ALA A 157 10.92 -16.45 -21.82
C ALA A 157 10.32 -17.75 -22.39
N LEU A 158 9.00 -17.82 -22.61
CA LEU A 158 8.32 -19.04 -23.10
C LEU A 158 8.91 -19.62 -24.40
N PRO A 159 9.15 -18.84 -25.48
CA PRO A 159 9.70 -19.40 -26.72
C PRO A 159 11.11 -19.96 -26.51
N THR A 160 11.92 -19.28 -25.71
CA THR A 160 13.27 -19.70 -25.37
C THR A 160 13.27 -20.99 -24.55
N GLN A 161 12.35 -21.12 -23.59
CA GLN A 161 12.18 -22.33 -22.79
C GLN A 161 11.70 -23.52 -23.62
N LEU A 162 10.77 -23.31 -24.56
CA LEU A 162 10.31 -24.35 -25.48
C LEU A 162 11.47 -24.84 -26.36
N LEU A 163 12.24 -23.93 -26.96
CA LEU A 163 13.39 -24.30 -27.79
C LEU A 163 14.48 -25.02 -26.99
N ALA A 164 14.73 -24.61 -25.74
CA ALA A 164 15.71 -25.27 -24.87
C ALA A 164 15.22 -26.66 -24.41
N HIS A 165 13.93 -26.82 -24.16
CA HIS A 165 13.33 -28.12 -23.85
C HIS A 165 13.49 -29.08 -25.03
N GLU A 166 13.13 -28.65 -26.24
CA GLU A 166 13.27 -29.47 -27.45
C GLU A 166 14.73 -29.81 -27.77
N GLU A 167 15.67 -28.90 -27.52
CA GLU A 167 17.12 -29.19 -27.63
C GLU A 167 17.54 -30.29 -26.65
N SER A 168 17.13 -30.19 -25.38
CA SER A 168 17.43 -31.21 -24.37
C SER A 168 16.86 -32.58 -24.75
N VAL A 169 15.67 -32.63 -25.35
CA VAL A 169 15.07 -33.89 -25.82
C VAL A 169 15.84 -34.46 -27.02
N ALA A 170 16.22 -33.61 -27.97
CA ALA A 170 16.97 -34.02 -29.16
C ALA A 170 18.35 -34.59 -28.80
N GLU A 171 19.03 -34.00 -27.80
CA GLU A 171 20.34 -34.46 -27.33
C GLU A 171 20.27 -35.85 -26.68
N ILE A 172 19.19 -36.15 -25.95
CA ILE A 172 18.97 -37.47 -25.33
C ILE A 172 18.72 -38.55 -26.38
N VAL A 173 17.98 -38.22 -27.46
CA VAL A 173 17.62 -39.17 -28.51
C VAL A 173 18.77 -39.41 -29.49
N SER A 174 19.51 -38.37 -29.87
CA SER A 174 20.60 -38.46 -30.85
C SER A 174 21.70 -37.43 -30.52
N PRO A 175 22.67 -37.83 -29.68
CA PRO A 175 23.74 -36.94 -29.23
C PRO A 175 24.53 -36.37 -30.41
N GLY A 176 24.76 -35.06 -30.41
CA GLY A 176 25.55 -34.39 -31.46
C GLY A 176 24.86 -34.25 -32.83
N SER A 177 23.54 -34.42 -32.91
CA SER A 177 22.80 -34.20 -34.16
C SER A 177 22.83 -32.73 -34.63
N SER A 178 22.77 -32.51 -35.94
CA SER A 178 22.70 -31.15 -36.53
C SER A 178 21.43 -30.40 -36.10
N GLN A 179 20.35 -31.12 -35.79
CA GLN A 179 19.09 -30.58 -35.30
C GLN A 179 19.23 -30.02 -33.88
N ALA A 180 19.92 -30.72 -32.97
CA ALA A 180 20.20 -30.23 -31.62
C ALA A 180 21.03 -28.94 -31.66
N THR A 181 22.05 -28.90 -32.52
CA THR A 181 22.90 -27.71 -32.70
C THR A 181 22.10 -26.51 -33.22
N LEU A 182 21.18 -26.71 -34.17
CA LEU A 182 20.33 -25.64 -34.70
C LEU A 182 19.36 -25.10 -33.64
N LEU A 183 18.73 -25.98 -32.86
CA LEU A 183 17.85 -25.59 -31.76
C LEU A 183 18.59 -24.78 -30.69
N ARG A 184 19.84 -25.13 -30.39
CA ARG A 184 20.70 -24.37 -29.47
C ARG A 184 20.99 -22.95 -29.97
N TRP A 185 21.28 -22.78 -31.26
CA TRP A 185 21.48 -21.44 -31.83
C TRP A 185 20.18 -20.62 -31.84
N LEU A 186 19.05 -21.25 -32.15
CA LEU A 186 17.74 -20.60 -32.10
C LEU A 186 17.36 -20.17 -30.68
N SER A 187 17.64 -20.98 -29.67
CA SER A 187 17.34 -20.63 -28.27
C SER A 187 18.19 -19.43 -27.82
N ILE A 188 19.48 -19.40 -28.17
CA ILE A 188 20.37 -18.26 -27.89
C ILE A 188 19.87 -17.00 -28.62
N ALA A 189 19.55 -17.11 -29.91
CA ALA A 189 19.04 -15.98 -30.70
C ALA A 189 17.72 -15.44 -30.14
N SER A 190 16.79 -16.33 -29.77
CA SER A 190 15.52 -15.99 -29.12
C SER A 190 15.76 -15.27 -27.79
N SER A 191 16.70 -15.75 -26.97
CA SER A 191 17.07 -15.12 -25.70
C SER A 191 17.60 -13.70 -25.89
N LEU A 192 18.53 -13.49 -26.84
CA LEU A 192 19.08 -12.17 -27.15
C LEU A 192 18.00 -11.21 -27.67
N LEU A 193 17.11 -11.69 -28.53
CA LEU A 193 15.97 -10.91 -29.04
C LEU A 193 15.00 -10.54 -27.91
N ALA A 194 14.70 -11.47 -27.00
CA ALA A 194 13.87 -11.23 -25.84
C ALA A 194 14.48 -10.16 -24.92
N ILE A 195 15.77 -10.24 -24.61
CA ILE A 195 16.48 -9.24 -23.79
C ILE A 195 16.41 -7.87 -24.46
N GLY A 196 16.76 -7.77 -25.75
CA GLY A 196 16.72 -6.51 -26.49
C GLY A 196 15.32 -5.90 -26.54
N TYR A 197 14.31 -6.74 -26.74
CA TYR A 197 12.91 -6.35 -26.72
C TYR A 197 12.45 -5.80 -25.36
N LEU A 198 12.76 -6.50 -24.26
CA LEU A 198 12.42 -6.05 -22.91
C LEU A 198 13.13 -4.75 -22.54
N MET A 199 14.42 -4.66 -22.83
CA MET A 199 15.21 -3.45 -22.60
C MET A 199 14.61 -2.24 -23.35
N TRP A 200 14.16 -2.44 -24.59
CA TRP A 200 13.48 -1.39 -25.36
C TRP A 200 12.10 -1.02 -24.80
N ALA A 201 11.32 -1.98 -24.33
CA ALA A 201 10.03 -1.72 -23.69
C ALA A 201 10.19 -0.88 -22.39
N TRP A 202 11.25 -1.14 -21.61
CA TRP A 202 11.61 -0.36 -20.44
C TRP A 202 12.15 1.03 -20.77
N ALA A 203 12.98 1.18 -21.80
CA ALA A 203 13.45 2.50 -22.26
C ALA A 203 12.28 3.46 -22.60
N ARG A 204 11.17 2.92 -23.09
CA ARG A 204 9.94 3.68 -23.41
C ARG A 204 9.02 3.93 -22.22
N GLY A 205 9.33 3.42 -21.03
CA GLY A 205 8.60 3.71 -19.79
C GLY A 205 7.55 2.67 -19.39
N GLY A 206 7.65 1.40 -19.84
CA GLY A 206 7.03 0.26 -19.15
C GLY A 206 5.49 0.21 -19.09
N ARG A 207 4.78 0.91 -19.99
CA ARG A 207 3.30 0.85 -20.08
C ARG A 207 2.86 -0.39 -20.89
N LEU A 208 1.65 -0.89 -20.63
CA LEU A 208 1.00 -1.99 -21.38
C LEU A 208 1.15 -1.85 -22.91
N VAL A 209 0.90 -0.65 -23.43
CA VAL A 209 0.97 -0.36 -24.87
C VAL A 209 2.39 -0.55 -25.43
N HIS A 210 3.43 -0.30 -24.61
CA HIS A 210 4.82 -0.48 -25.05
C HIS A 210 5.20 -1.97 -25.15
N TYR A 211 4.62 -2.83 -24.33
CA TYR A 211 4.79 -4.28 -24.39
C TYR A 211 3.88 -4.98 -25.41
N LEU A 212 2.82 -4.34 -25.88
CA LEU A 212 2.00 -4.91 -26.96
C LEU A 212 2.45 -4.45 -28.34
N TRP A 213 3.10 -3.28 -28.41
CA TRP A 213 3.49 -2.66 -29.66
C TRP A 213 4.96 -2.18 -29.65
N PRO A 214 5.90 -2.94 -30.25
CA PRO A 214 7.33 -2.64 -30.20
C PRO A 214 7.77 -1.36 -30.92
N GLN A 215 6.92 -0.70 -31.72
CA GLN A 215 7.30 0.47 -32.56
C GLN A 215 8.67 0.31 -33.24
N PRO A 216 8.83 -0.64 -34.18
CA PRO A 216 10.13 -1.00 -34.73
C PRO A 216 10.86 0.20 -35.38
N LYS A 217 10.12 1.13 -36.01
CA LYS A 217 10.71 2.34 -36.62
C LYS A 217 11.42 3.25 -35.61
N ARG A 218 10.94 3.34 -34.36
CA ARG A 218 11.62 4.12 -33.31
C ARG A 218 12.79 3.36 -32.70
N PHE A 219 12.70 2.03 -32.61
CA PHE A 219 13.80 1.19 -32.12
C PHE A 219 15.09 1.41 -32.92
N PHE A 220 15.01 1.33 -34.26
CA PHE A 220 16.19 1.55 -35.09
C PHE A 220 16.71 2.99 -35.07
N ARG A 221 15.87 3.98 -34.75
CA ARG A 221 16.26 5.41 -34.74
C ARG A 221 16.80 5.89 -33.40
N GLU A 222 16.24 5.41 -32.30
CA GLU A 222 16.49 5.90 -30.93
C GLU A 222 17.17 4.85 -30.05
N GLY A 223 17.06 3.56 -30.40
CA GLY A 223 17.70 2.44 -29.69
C GLY A 223 19.22 2.44 -29.82
N PHE A 224 19.79 2.96 -30.92
CA PHE A 224 21.24 3.10 -31.06
C PHE A 224 21.81 4.38 -30.39
N ARG A 225 20.97 5.24 -29.81
CA ARG A 225 21.44 6.47 -29.14
C ARG A 225 21.82 6.17 -27.68
N LEU A 226 23.10 6.31 -27.35
CA LEU A 226 23.63 6.16 -25.97
C LEU A 226 22.89 7.03 -24.93
N LYS A 227 22.43 8.23 -25.32
CA LYS A 227 21.67 9.14 -24.45
C LYS A 227 20.34 8.55 -23.93
N THR A 228 19.72 7.64 -24.69
CA THR A 228 18.48 6.96 -24.26
C THR A 228 18.78 6.01 -23.10
N TRP A 229 19.90 5.28 -23.19
CA TRP A 229 20.33 4.28 -22.21
C TRP A 229 20.94 4.89 -20.95
N SER A 230 21.63 6.03 -21.08
CA SER A 230 22.23 6.70 -19.92
C SER A 230 21.20 7.19 -18.89
N SER A 231 19.94 7.40 -19.29
CA SER A 231 18.86 7.82 -18.40
C SER A 231 18.13 6.67 -17.68
N LEU A 232 18.42 5.41 -18.03
CA LEU A 232 17.76 4.25 -17.44
C LEU A 232 18.14 4.02 -15.97
N PRO A 233 19.43 4.09 -15.57
CA PRO A 233 19.80 3.95 -14.17
C PRO A 233 19.12 5.00 -13.28
N ASP A 234 19.08 6.25 -13.72
CA ASP A 234 18.41 7.33 -12.98
C ASP A 234 16.91 7.06 -12.82
N ARG A 235 16.24 6.54 -13.85
CA ARG A 235 14.83 6.16 -13.78
C ARG A 235 14.60 4.99 -12.84
N LEU A 236 15.47 3.97 -12.85
CA LEU A 236 15.39 2.84 -11.94
C LEU A 236 15.64 3.26 -10.49
N TRP A 237 16.59 4.16 -10.28
CA TRP A 237 16.87 4.72 -8.97
C TRP A 237 15.70 5.55 -8.46
N ASN A 238 15.18 6.47 -9.27
CA ASN A 238 14.00 7.27 -8.95
C ASN A 238 12.76 6.41 -8.70
N PHE A 239 12.60 5.31 -9.43
CA PHE A 239 11.54 4.34 -9.19
C PHE A 239 11.72 3.63 -7.84
N THR A 240 12.94 3.19 -7.55
CA THR A 240 13.28 2.51 -6.28
C THR A 240 13.10 3.44 -5.08
N THR A 241 13.55 4.69 -5.18
CA THR A 241 13.36 5.70 -4.12
C THR A 241 11.89 6.09 -3.99
N SER A 242 11.14 6.13 -5.09
CA SER A 242 9.70 6.45 -5.04
C SER A 242 8.91 5.44 -4.22
N LEU A 243 9.33 4.17 -4.13
CA LEU A 243 8.63 3.12 -3.39
C LEU A 243 8.61 3.32 -1.86
N GLU A 244 9.41 4.26 -1.33
CA GLU A 244 9.47 4.59 0.11
C GLU A 244 9.59 3.34 1.02
N LEU A 245 10.30 2.31 0.56
CA LEU A 245 10.43 1.01 1.24
C LEU A 245 10.89 1.14 2.70
N PRO A 246 11.88 2.01 3.05
CA PRO A 246 12.30 2.17 4.43
C PRO A 246 11.18 2.72 5.34
N THR A 247 10.36 3.64 4.83
CA THR A 247 9.24 4.21 5.58
C THR A 247 8.17 3.16 5.83
N LEU A 248 7.85 2.34 4.82
CA LEU A 248 6.93 1.21 4.97
C LEU A 248 7.46 0.17 5.96
N PHE A 249 8.74 -0.16 5.88
CA PHE A 249 9.40 -1.07 6.81
C PHE A 249 9.29 -0.57 8.25
N TRP A 250 9.65 0.69 8.51
CA TRP A 250 9.60 1.26 9.85
C TRP A 250 8.17 1.38 10.40
N LEU A 251 7.21 1.73 9.54
CA LEU A 251 5.79 1.74 9.92
C LEU A 251 5.30 0.34 10.30
N GLY A 252 5.67 -0.67 9.50
CA GLY A 252 5.37 -2.07 9.75
C GLY A 252 6.00 -2.59 11.04
N LEU A 253 7.29 -2.30 11.26
CA LEU A 253 8.02 -2.68 12.46
C LEU A 253 7.39 -2.10 13.73
N ARG A 254 7.06 -0.80 13.72
CA ARG A 254 6.38 -0.11 14.83
C ARG A 254 4.99 -0.68 15.12
N GLY A 255 4.21 -0.92 14.07
CA GLY A 255 2.91 -1.55 14.18
C GLY A 255 2.99 -2.97 14.74
N ALA A 256 3.96 -3.75 14.26
CA ALA A 256 4.18 -5.13 14.69
C ALA A 256 4.63 -5.18 16.16
N ALA A 257 5.60 -4.35 16.54
CA ALA A 257 6.08 -4.25 17.92
C ALA A 257 4.94 -3.86 18.87
N GLY A 258 4.13 -2.86 18.52
CA GLY A 258 3.01 -2.47 19.36
C GLY A 258 1.91 -3.55 19.45
N THR A 259 1.66 -4.31 18.37
CA THR A 259 0.75 -5.45 18.44
C THR A 259 1.27 -6.59 19.31
N LEU A 260 2.59 -6.83 19.27
CA LEU A 260 3.23 -7.81 20.13
C LEU A 260 3.03 -7.43 21.60
N VAL A 261 3.23 -6.16 21.96
CA VAL A 261 3.00 -5.66 23.33
C VAL A 261 1.58 -5.93 23.83
N TRP A 262 0.57 -5.77 22.97
CA TRP A 262 -0.82 -6.08 23.31
C TRP A 262 -1.11 -7.57 23.51
N LEU A 263 -0.28 -8.44 22.94
CA LEU A 263 -0.45 -9.88 23.01
C LEU A 263 0.39 -10.52 24.12
N ILE A 264 1.45 -9.85 24.60
CA ILE A 264 2.29 -10.30 25.73
C ILE A 264 1.46 -10.82 26.91
N PRO A 265 0.41 -10.12 27.40
CA PRO A 265 -0.37 -10.60 28.55
C PRO A 265 -1.02 -11.96 28.29
N ALA A 266 -1.61 -12.16 27.10
CA ALA A 266 -2.21 -13.44 26.74
C ALA A 266 -1.14 -14.53 26.62
N PHE A 267 0.02 -14.21 26.03
CA PHE A 267 1.13 -15.17 25.89
C PHE A 267 1.70 -15.62 27.22
N ILE A 268 2.00 -14.69 28.13
CA ILE A 268 2.59 -15.02 29.45
C ILE A 268 1.69 -16.00 30.20
N ILE A 269 0.38 -15.74 30.22
CA ILE A 269 -0.58 -16.57 30.94
C ILE A 269 -0.69 -17.96 30.28
N ILE A 270 -0.73 -18.02 28.95
CA ILE A 270 -0.74 -19.27 28.20
C ILE A 270 0.51 -20.11 28.47
N THR A 271 1.71 -19.49 28.50
CA THR A 271 2.97 -20.20 28.73
C THR A 271 3.15 -20.64 30.19
N ALA A 272 2.77 -19.80 31.15
CA ALA A 272 3.02 -20.05 32.57
C ALA A 272 2.15 -21.18 33.15
N PHE A 273 1.00 -21.48 32.55
CA PHE A 273 0.02 -22.43 33.09
C PHE A 273 -0.15 -23.68 32.22
N ARG A 274 0.74 -23.88 31.24
CA ARG A 274 0.72 -25.02 30.32
C ARG A 274 1.07 -26.35 31.00
N GLU A 275 1.93 -26.33 32.01
CA GLU A 275 2.45 -27.53 32.69
C GLU A 275 1.66 -27.89 33.96
N GLY A 276 0.61 -27.13 34.30
CA GLY A 276 -0.17 -27.38 35.50
C GLY A 276 -1.14 -28.55 35.33
N GLU A 277 -0.87 -29.69 35.97
CA GLU A 277 -1.79 -30.85 36.07
C GLU A 277 -3.08 -30.56 36.90
N THR A 278 -3.35 -29.30 37.23
CA THR A 278 -4.46 -28.91 38.11
C THR A 278 -5.59 -28.25 37.33
N GLY A 279 -6.84 -28.42 37.78
CA GLY A 279 -8.03 -27.76 37.18
C GLY A 279 -7.94 -26.22 37.09
N LEU A 280 -6.97 -25.62 37.78
CA LEU A 280 -6.58 -24.21 37.67
C LEU A 280 -6.07 -23.86 36.26
N ALA A 281 -5.42 -24.78 35.55
CA ALA A 281 -4.94 -24.56 34.18
C ALA A 281 -6.10 -24.24 33.21
N GLY A 282 -7.27 -24.84 33.40
CA GLY A 282 -8.45 -24.57 32.57
C GLY A 282 -9.02 -23.16 32.77
N LEU A 283 -9.14 -22.71 34.03
CA LEU A 283 -9.60 -21.34 34.35
C LEU A 283 -8.64 -20.28 33.81
N VAL A 284 -7.33 -20.55 33.91
CA VAL A 284 -6.30 -19.63 33.47
C VAL A 284 -6.17 -19.58 31.95
N GLY A 285 -6.37 -20.72 31.26
CA GLY A 285 -6.52 -20.77 29.81
C GLY A 285 -7.74 -19.98 29.32
N PHE A 286 -8.88 -20.10 30.02
CA PHE A 286 -10.08 -19.31 29.71
C PHE A 286 -9.86 -17.80 29.90
N LEU A 287 -9.18 -17.40 30.99
CA LEU A 287 -8.81 -16.00 31.21
C LEU A 287 -7.91 -15.47 30.09
N SER A 288 -6.94 -16.28 29.63
CA SER A 288 -6.09 -15.92 28.48
C SER A 288 -6.88 -15.72 27.20
N LEU A 289 -7.86 -16.60 26.95
CA LEU A 289 -8.74 -16.52 25.79
C LEU A 289 -9.62 -15.26 25.82
N ILE A 290 -10.12 -14.87 27.00
CA ILE A 290 -10.79 -13.58 27.20
C ILE A 290 -9.86 -12.42 26.89
N LEU A 291 -8.63 -12.44 27.43
CA LEU A 291 -7.66 -11.38 27.25
C LEU A 291 -7.26 -11.22 25.77
N LEU A 292 -7.07 -12.34 25.08
CA LEU A 292 -6.86 -12.38 23.65
C LEU A 292 -8.06 -11.83 22.88
N GLY A 293 -9.28 -12.19 23.27
CA GLY A 293 -10.50 -11.63 22.70
C GLY A 293 -10.59 -10.11 22.84
N ILE A 294 -10.19 -9.58 24.00
CA ILE A 294 -10.10 -8.13 24.22
C ILE A 294 -9.07 -7.52 23.27
N SER A 295 -7.86 -8.09 23.16
CA SER A 295 -6.83 -7.59 22.24
C SER A 295 -7.33 -7.59 20.79
N MET A 296 -7.96 -8.69 20.35
CA MET A 296 -8.57 -8.86 19.03
C MET A 296 -9.67 -7.84 18.71
N LEU A 297 -10.44 -7.45 19.73
CA LEU A 297 -11.52 -6.48 19.60
C LEU A 297 -11.01 -5.06 19.30
N TYR A 298 -9.86 -4.68 19.85
CA TYR A 298 -9.34 -3.31 19.76
C TYR A 298 -8.21 -3.16 18.72
N LEU A 299 -7.36 -4.17 18.56
CA LEU A 299 -6.13 -4.08 17.78
C LEU A 299 -6.33 -3.65 16.31
N PRO A 300 -7.25 -4.22 15.52
CA PRO A 300 -7.41 -3.84 14.12
C PRO A 300 -7.69 -2.35 13.93
N MET A 301 -8.43 -1.75 14.86
CA MET A 301 -8.80 -0.34 14.83
C MET A 301 -7.71 0.55 15.42
N LEU A 302 -7.03 0.10 16.47
CA LEU A 302 -5.83 0.76 16.98
C LEU A 302 -4.73 0.80 15.93
N GLN A 303 -4.53 -0.27 15.17
CA GLN A 303 -3.57 -0.33 14.05
C GLN A 303 -3.90 0.67 12.94
N ALA A 304 -5.18 0.82 12.58
CA ALA A 304 -5.61 1.81 11.59
C ALA A 304 -5.42 3.27 12.09
N HIS A 305 -5.71 3.50 13.37
CA HIS A 305 -5.51 4.80 14.04
C HIS A 305 -4.02 5.16 14.16
N PHE A 306 -3.19 4.21 14.60
CA PHE A 306 -1.73 4.33 14.63
C PHE A 306 -1.17 4.69 13.26
N ALA A 307 -1.63 4.01 12.21
CA ALA A 307 -1.15 4.28 10.85
C ALA A 307 -1.58 5.66 10.33
N ALA A 308 -2.72 6.18 10.79
CA ALA A 308 -3.17 7.53 10.44
C ALA A 308 -2.37 8.63 11.16
N GLU A 309 -1.92 8.38 12.39
CA GLU A 309 -1.27 9.38 13.24
C GLU A 309 0.25 9.26 13.27
N ASN A 310 0.79 8.13 12.80
CA ASN A 310 2.22 7.81 12.75
C ASN A 310 2.93 7.96 14.12
N ARG A 311 2.20 7.73 15.22
CA ARG A 311 2.69 7.84 16.61
C ARG A 311 2.46 6.53 17.34
N LEU A 312 3.52 5.90 17.86
CA LEU A 312 3.43 4.63 18.59
C LEU A 312 2.44 4.66 19.77
N ARG A 313 2.33 5.81 20.47
CA ARG A 313 1.39 5.99 21.58
C ARG A 313 -0.08 5.83 21.16
N ALA A 314 -0.41 6.14 19.91
CA ALA A 314 -1.78 6.00 19.38
C ALA A 314 -2.26 4.53 19.37
N LEU A 315 -1.33 3.55 19.40
CA LEU A 315 -1.69 2.15 19.52
C LEU A 315 -2.21 1.78 20.93
N PHE A 316 -2.09 2.69 21.90
CA PHE A 316 -2.59 2.51 23.27
C PHE A 316 -3.74 3.47 23.60
N ASP A 317 -4.18 4.31 22.65
CA ASP A 317 -5.25 5.29 22.84
C ASP A 317 -6.66 4.66 22.72
N VAL A 318 -6.93 3.69 23.60
CA VAL A 318 -8.20 2.96 23.67
C VAL A 318 -9.38 3.90 23.91
N ARG A 319 -9.16 5.02 24.60
CA ARG A 319 -10.20 6.03 24.88
C ARG A 319 -10.70 6.68 23.59
N THR A 320 -9.79 7.01 22.68
CA THR A 320 -10.11 7.62 21.38
C THR A 320 -10.91 6.65 20.52
N ILE A 321 -10.46 5.40 20.44
CA ILE A 321 -11.16 4.32 19.74
C ILE A 321 -12.57 4.08 20.32
N ARG A 322 -12.72 4.10 21.65
CA ARG A 322 -14.04 3.99 22.31
C ARG A 322 -14.95 5.18 22.03
N ARG A 323 -14.39 6.38 21.86
CA ARG A 323 -15.16 7.57 21.45
C ARG A 323 -15.60 7.43 19.99
N ASP A 324 -14.70 7.06 19.10
CA ASP A 324 -14.98 6.87 17.67
C ASP A 324 -16.06 5.79 17.44
N PHE A 325 -16.01 4.69 18.20
CA PHE A 325 -17.04 3.64 18.16
C PHE A 325 -18.47 4.17 18.38
N ARG A 326 -18.64 5.20 19.24
CA ARG A 326 -19.97 5.76 19.56
C ARG A 326 -20.63 6.47 18.37
N HIS A 327 -19.85 6.91 17.39
CA HIS A 327 -20.36 7.67 16.24
C HIS A 327 -20.79 6.79 15.06
N ALA A 328 -20.23 5.58 14.93
CA ALA A 328 -20.59 4.66 13.84
C ALA A 328 -20.50 3.17 14.24
N PRO A 329 -21.35 2.69 15.18
CA PRO A 329 -21.27 1.33 15.70
C PRO A 329 -21.48 0.26 14.60
N TRP A 330 -22.40 0.47 13.66
CA TRP A 330 -22.66 -0.48 12.57
C TRP A 330 -21.51 -0.60 11.56
N ALA A 331 -20.84 0.51 11.24
CA ALA A 331 -19.68 0.47 10.35
C ALA A 331 -18.53 -0.30 11.01
N TRP A 332 -18.38 -0.14 12.33
CA TRP A 332 -17.42 -0.88 13.12
C TRP A 332 -17.70 -2.39 13.15
N LEU A 333 -18.97 -2.76 13.39
CA LEU A 333 -19.40 -4.16 13.35
C LEU A 333 -19.11 -4.78 11.99
N GLY A 334 -19.48 -4.09 10.91
CA GLY A 334 -19.22 -4.54 9.55
C GLY A 334 -17.72 -4.74 9.28
N ALA A 335 -16.87 -3.81 9.72
CA ALA A 335 -15.42 -3.97 9.60
C ALA A 335 -14.89 -5.16 10.39
N MET A 336 -15.37 -5.39 11.61
CA MET A 336 -14.96 -6.54 12.43
C MET A 336 -15.42 -7.89 11.86
N ILE A 337 -16.66 -7.96 11.36
CA ILE A 337 -17.17 -9.14 10.68
C ILE A 337 -16.33 -9.43 9.44
N CYS A 338 -16.05 -8.41 8.61
CA CYS A 338 -15.17 -8.56 7.46
C CYS A 338 -13.76 -9.01 7.88
N SER A 339 -13.15 -8.36 8.87
CA SER A 339 -11.75 -8.56 9.22
C SER A 339 -11.47 -9.78 10.07
N MET A 340 -12.47 -10.34 10.77
CA MET A 340 -12.29 -11.51 11.64
C MET A 340 -13.01 -12.75 11.09
N VAL A 341 -14.22 -12.60 10.57
CA VAL A 341 -15.05 -13.75 10.16
C VAL A 341 -14.93 -13.99 8.66
N ILE A 342 -15.39 -13.06 7.83
CA ILE A 342 -15.57 -13.32 6.40
C ILE A 342 -14.25 -13.56 5.67
N LEU A 343 -13.25 -12.70 5.91
CA LEU A 343 -12.00 -12.73 5.14
C LEU A 343 -10.94 -13.70 5.70
N PRO A 344 -10.78 -13.87 7.03
CA PRO A 344 -9.80 -14.81 7.56
C PRO A 344 -10.26 -16.28 7.61
N ILE A 345 -11.56 -16.58 7.75
CA ILE A 345 -12.02 -17.98 7.83
C ILE A 345 -11.54 -18.84 6.65
N PRO A 346 -11.65 -18.37 5.38
CA PRO A 346 -11.09 -19.11 4.24
C PRO A 346 -9.58 -19.38 4.37
N LEU A 347 -8.83 -18.45 4.97
CA LEU A 347 -7.39 -18.60 5.19
C LEU A 347 -7.09 -19.67 6.25
N TYR A 348 -7.89 -19.73 7.30
CA TYR A 348 -7.76 -20.76 8.34
C TYR A 348 -8.11 -22.15 7.84
N LEU A 349 -9.09 -22.28 6.92
CA LEU A 349 -9.39 -23.55 6.27
C LEU A 349 -8.25 -24.02 5.36
N LEU A 350 -7.62 -23.10 4.63
CA LEU A 350 -6.50 -23.42 3.73
C LEU A 350 -5.25 -23.91 4.50
N LYS A 351 -5.13 -23.55 5.79
CA LYS A 351 -4.05 -23.98 6.68
C LYS A 351 -4.11 -25.46 7.08
N ILE A 352 -5.20 -26.17 6.78
CA ILE A 352 -5.39 -27.57 7.17
C ILE A 352 -4.53 -28.53 6.31
N GLU A 353 -4.03 -28.08 5.15
CA GLU A 353 -3.23 -28.90 4.24
C GLU A 353 -1.74 -28.51 4.30
N ALA A 354 -0.86 -29.48 4.52
CA ALA A 354 0.59 -29.26 4.53
C ALA A 354 1.05 -28.90 3.12
N THR A 355 1.29 -27.61 2.85
CA THR A 355 1.79 -27.17 1.54
C THR A 355 3.28 -27.51 1.41
N PRO A 356 3.69 -28.24 0.35
CA PRO A 356 5.09 -28.50 0.08
C PRO A 356 5.86 -27.20 -0.19
N ARG A 357 7.17 -27.20 0.08
CA ARG A 357 8.02 -25.98 0.11
C ARG A 357 7.97 -25.19 -1.19
N GLU A 358 7.74 -25.86 -2.31
CA GLU A 358 7.68 -25.30 -3.65
C GLU A 358 6.42 -24.44 -3.87
N VAL A 359 5.37 -24.63 -3.07
CA VAL A 359 4.05 -23.97 -3.22
C VAL A 359 3.79 -22.95 -2.10
N MET A 360 4.79 -22.70 -1.24
CA MET A 360 4.74 -21.78 -0.10
C MET A 360 4.32 -20.34 -0.40
N TRP A 361 4.51 -19.90 -1.65
CA TRP A 361 4.11 -18.56 -2.11
C TRP A 361 2.59 -18.43 -2.35
N LEU A 362 1.89 -19.54 -2.59
CA LEU A 362 0.47 -19.53 -2.96
C LEU A 362 -0.44 -19.19 -1.76
N PRO A 363 -0.23 -19.77 -0.55
CA PRO A 363 -0.92 -19.30 0.66
C PRO A 363 -0.68 -17.82 0.97
N CYS A 364 0.52 -17.29 0.70
CA CYS A 364 0.84 -15.87 0.89
C CYS A 364 0.00 -14.97 -0.04
N LEU A 365 -0.23 -15.42 -1.28
CA LEU A 365 -1.07 -14.71 -2.24
C LEU A 365 -2.53 -14.64 -1.77
N VAL A 366 -3.08 -15.79 -1.35
CA VAL A 366 -4.44 -15.85 -0.81
C VAL A 366 -4.53 -14.98 0.45
N PHE A 367 -3.57 -15.09 1.37
CA PHE A 367 -3.50 -14.26 2.58
C PHE A 367 -3.57 -12.76 2.25
N VAL A 368 -2.72 -12.27 1.35
CA VAL A 368 -2.69 -10.86 0.95
C VAL A 368 -4.02 -10.44 0.31
N ALA A 369 -4.58 -11.27 -0.56
CA ALA A 369 -5.83 -10.98 -1.26
C ALA A 369 -7.02 -10.78 -0.29
N PHE A 370 -7.04 -11.50 0.83
CA PHE A 370 -8.09 -11.41 1.84
C PHE A 370 -7.79 -10.39 2.96
N ILE A 371 -6.52 -10.21 3.36
CA ILE A 371 -6.17 -9.25 4.43
C ILE A 371 -6.26 -7.80 3.96
N LEU A 372 -5.96 -7.50 2.70
CA LEU A 372 -6.04 -6.15 2.14
C LEU A 372 -7.46 -5.56 2.26
N PRO A 373 -8.53 -6.23 1.78
CA PRO A 373 -9.89 -5.72 1.95
C PRO A 373 -10.31 -5.64 3.42
N ALA A 374 -9.80 -6.51 4.30
CA ALA A 374 -10.05 -6.42 5.74
C ALA A 374 -9.50 -5.12 6.33
N ARG A 375 -8.28 -4.74 5.96
CA ARG A 375 -7.63 -3.50 6.40
C ARG A 375 -8.29 -2.25 5.82
N VAL A 376 -8.73 -2.34 4.57
CA VAL A 376 -9.56 -1.30 3.93
C VAL A 376 -10.87 -1.10 4.71
N ALA A 377 -11.56 -2.18 5.07
CA ALA A 377 -12.81 -2.11 5.83
C ALA A 377 -12.61 -1.44 7.20
N ALA A 378 -11.52 -1.75 7.90
CA ALA A 378 -11.16 -1.12 9.16
C ALA A 378 -10.93 0.40 9.01
N GLY A 379 -10.13 0.81 8.02
CA GLY A 379 -9.88 2.22 7.74
C GLY A 379 -11.14 2.99 7.33
N LEU A 380 -12.02 2.38 6.53
CA LEU A 380 -13.31 2.99 6.13
C LEU A 380 -14.29 3.15 7.31
N ALA A 381 -14.34 2.17 8.21
CA ALA A 381 -15.17 2.27 9.41
C ALA A 381 -14.73 3.43 10.30
N LEU A 382 -13.42 3.57 10.52
CA LEU A 382 -12.85 4.65 11.33
C LEU A 382 -13.03 6.01 10.65
N ARG A 383 -12.85 6.09 9.32
CA ARG A 383 -13.17 7.28 8.53
C ARG A 383 -14.63 7.70 8.71
N ARG A 384 -15.57 6.76 8.61
CA ARG A 384 -16.99 7.05 8.76
C ARG A 384 -17.36 7.49 10.17
N ALA A 385 -16.75 6.88 11.20
CA ALA A 385 -16.88 7.31 12.58
C ALA A 385 -16.43 8.76 12.78
N ARG A 386 -15.22 9.09 12.31
CA ARG A 386 -14.63 10.44 12.42
C ARG A 386 -15.39 11.48 11.61
N HIS A 387 -15.84 11.13 10.39
CA HIS A 387 -16.68 12.01 9.58
C HIS A 387 -18.00 12.33 10.28
N ARG A 388 -18.67 11.33 10.87
CA ARG A 388 -19.90 11.55 11.65
C ARG A 388 -19.66 12.39 12.90
N ALA A 389 -18.55 12.16 13.60
CA ALA A 389 -18.17 12.96 14.76
C ALA A 389 -18.01 14.45 14.39
N LYS A 390 -17.38 14.74 13.24
CA LYS A 390 -17.22 16.11 12.73
C LYS A 390 -18.54 16.77 12.31
N VAL A 391 -19.42 16.03 11.62
CA VAL A 391 -20.65 16.61 11.04
C VAL A 391 -21.79 16.72 12.04
N HIS A 392 -21.99 15.71 12.90
CA HIS A 392 -23.18 15.61 13.77
C HIS A 392 -22.86 15.82 15.26
N GLY A 393 -21.59 16.09 15.61
CA GLY A 393 -21.18 16.25 17.00
C GLY A 393 -21.42 14.99 17.85
N GLU A 394 -21.81 15.18 19.11
CA GLU A 394 -22.14 14.08 20.01
C GLU A 394 -23.48 13.45 19.64
N PRO A 395 -23.54 12.12 19.45
CA PRO A 395 -24.73 11.51 18.88
C PRO A 395 -25.79 11.32 19.98
N THR A 396 -26.70 12.27 20.08
CA THR A 396 -27.82 12.30 21.01
C THR A 396 -29.05 11.65 20.37
N GLY A 397 -29.66 10.67 21.05
CA GLY A 397 -30.88 10.01 20.58
C GLY A 397 -31.05 8.58 21.09
N ARG A 398 -32.30 8.20 21.39
CA ARG A 398 -32.67 6.85 21.87
C ARG A 398 -32.26 5.76 20.87
N TRP A 399 -32.49 5.98 19.58
CA TRP A 399 -32.12 5.04 18.52
C TRP A 399 -30.60 4.78 18.45
N ASN A 400 -29.78 5.82 18.59
CA ASN A 400 -28.33 5.65 18.62
C ASN A 400 -27.86 4.92 19.88
N THR A 401 -28.51 5.13 21.03
CA THR A 401 -28.24 4.36 22.24
C THR A 401 -28.58 2.88 22.06
N VAL A 402 -29.76 2.57 21.54
CA VAL A 402 -30.17 1.17 21.25
C VAL A 402 -29.22 0.51 20.27
N SER A 403 -28.88 1.19 19.17
CA SER A 403 -27.90 0.70 18.18
C SER A 403 -26.53 0.41 18.81
N ARG A 404 -26.03 1.28 19.69
CA ARG A 404 -24.74 1.08 20.39
C ARG A 404 -24.76 -0.13 21.31
N TRP A 405 -25.82 -0.29 22.10
CA TRP A 405 -25.97 -1.43 22.99
C TRP A 405 -26.10 -2.75 22.22
N LEU A 406 -26.90 -2.76 21.16
CA LEU A 406 -27.05 -3.92 20.29
C LEU A 406 -25.72 -4.35 19.69
N VAL A 407 -24.98 -3.42 19.06
CA VAL A 407 -23.66 -3.73 18.51
C VAL A 407 -22.68 -4.15 19.61
N ARG A 408 -22.70 -3.51 20.77
CA ARG A 408 -21.82 -3.88 21.89
C ARG A 408 -22.08 -5.29 22.42
N LEU A 409 -23.32 -5.78 22.33
CA LEU A 409 -23.67 -7.15 22.68
C LEU A 409 -23.25 -8.15 21.59
N ILE A 410 -23.38 -7.77 20.32
CA ILE A 410 -23.00 -8.61 19.17
C ILE A 410 -21.47 -8.74 19.03
N MET A 411 -20.71 -7.68 19.32
CA MET A 411 -19.25 -7.65 19.10
C MET A 411 -18.47 -8.76 19.84
N PRO A 412 -18.71 -9.05 21.14
CA PRO A 412 -18.14 -10.21 21.81
C PRO A 412 -18.52 -11.54 21.15
N ALA A 413 -19.73 -11.68 20.62
CA ALA A 413 -20.14 -12.90 19.91
C ALA A 413 -19.34 -13.09 18.60
N VAL A 414 -19.11 -12.02 17.84
CA VAL A 414 -18.26 -12.06 16.63
C VAL A 414 -16.84 -12.50 16.97
N VAL A 415 -16.24 -11.91 18.01
CA VAL A 415 -14.90 -12.31 18.48
C VAL A 415 -14.92 -13.73 19.04
N GLY A 416 -15.96 -14.13 19.76
CA GLY A 416 -16.13 -15.46 20.30
C GLY A 416 -16.20 -16.55 19.22
N VAL A 417 -16.95 -16.30 18.14
CA VAL A 417 -16.97 -17.19 16.96
C VAL A 417 -15.58 -17.31 16.35
N TYR A 418 -14.88 -16.20 16.19
CA TYR A 418 -13.50 -16.23 15.68
C TYR A 418 -12.55 -17.01 16.61
N LEU A 419 -12.61 -16.77 17.92
CA LEU A 419 -11.79 -17.48 18.91
C LEU A 419 -12.13 -18.97 18.97
N LEU A 420 -13.40 -19.35 18.78
CA LEU A 420 -13.81 -20.74 18.65
C LEU A 420 -13.14 -21.38 17.43
N PHE A 421 -13.13 -20.70 16.27
CA PHE A 421 -12.42 -21.18 15.09
C PHE A 421 -10.92 -21.32 15.34
N VAL A 422 -10.28 -20.33 15.97
CA VAL A 422 -8.85 -20.40 16.33
C VAL A 422 -8.59 -21.57 17.28
N TYR A 423 -9.43 -21.73 18.30
CA TYR A 423 -9.35 -22.83 19.27
C TYR A 423 -9.56 -24.20 18.61
N VAL A 424 -10.52 -24.35 17.70
CA VAL A 424 -10.72 -25.61 16.96
C VAL A 424 -9.54 -25.86 16.02
N SER A 425 -9.02 -24.81 15.36
CA SER A 425 -7.92 -24.94 14.40
C SER A 425 -6.63 -25.49 15.00
N GLN A 426 -6.40 -25.29 16.31
CA GLN A 426 -5.23 -25.83 17.00
C GLN A 426 -5.20 -27.37 17.01
N TYR A 427 -6.38 -28.01 17.00
CA TYR A 427 -6.53 -29.46 17.01
C TYR A 427 -6.46 -30.06 15.60
N THR A 428 -6.60 -29.22 14.57
CA THR A 428 -6.59 -29.65 13.16
C THR A 428 -5.30 -29.29 12.42
N SER A 429 -4.51 -28.35 12.92
CA SER A 429 -3.30 -27.85 12.23
C SER A 429 -2.03 -28.64 12.57
N TRP A 430 -1.20 -28.91 11.56
CA TRP A 430 0.10 -29.61 11.69
C TRP A 430 1.11 -28.87 12.60
N ASP A 431 1.09 -27.53 12.64
CA ASP A 431 1.98 -26.70 13.47
C ASP A 431 1.62 -26.68 14.97
N GLY A 432 0.53 -27.34 15.37
CA GLY A 432 0.07 -27.40 16.76
C GLY A 432 -0.02 -26.02 17.43
N TYR A 433 0.81 -25.81 18.45
CA TYR A 433 0.79 -24.65 19.36
C TYR A 433 1.29 -23.32 18.74
N LEU A 434 2.08 -23.38 17.67
CA LEU A 434 2.62 -22.18 16.97
C LEU A 434 1.51 -21.34 16.31
N THR A 435 0.32 -21.91 16.12
CA THR A 435 -0.88 -21.20 15.65
C THR A 435 -1.30 -20.02 16.53
N TRP A 436 -1.03 -20.08 17.83
CA TRP A 436 -1.33 -19.00 18.78
C TRP A 436 -0.40 -17.79 18.60
N VAL A 437 0.85 -18.00 18.17
CA VAL A 437 1.82 -16.94 17.86
C VAL A 437 1.62 -16.41 16.44
N GLN A 438 1.23 -17.28 15.51
CA GLN A 438 0.94 -16.94 14.12
C GLN A 438 -0.52 -16.49 13.93
N GLN A 439 -0.95 -15.44 14.64
CA GLN A 439 -2.30 -14.90 14.44
C GLN A 439 -2.36 -14.08 13.15
N HIS A 440 -2.76 -14.75 12.07
CA HIS A 440 -2.92 -14.20 10.72
C HIS A 440 -3.84 -12.96 10.66
N ALA A 441 -4.75 -12.79 11.62
CA ALA A 441 -5.60 -11.60 11.71
C ALA A 441 -4.88 -10.33 12.22
N ILE A 442 -3.75 -10.47 12.93
CA ILE A 442 -3.13 -9.35 13.70
C ILE A 442 -1.63 -9.23 13.46
N LEU A 443 -0.93 -10.36 13.35
CA LEU A 443 0.52 -10.43 13.18
C LEU A 443 0.93 -10.60 11.72
N ILE A 444 2.22 -10.32 11.52
CA ILE A 444 2.94 -10.33 10.26
C ILE A 444 2.67 -11.64 9.51
N PRO A 445 2.45 -11.63 8.19
CA PRO A 445 2.42 -12.87 7.41
C PRO A 445 3.76 -13.56 7.57
N VAL A 446 3.79 -14.65 8.34
CA VAL A 446 4.99 -15.46 8.53
C VAL A 446 4.95 -16.55 7.47
N PRO A 447 6.03 -16.77 6.70
CA PRO A 447 6.14 -17.98 5.90
C PRO A 447 6.04 -19.19 6.83
N PHE A 448 5.21 -20.17 6.46
CA PHE A 448 5.10 -21.50 7.08
C PHE A 448 6.45 -22.25 7.03
N LEU A 449 7.38 -21.85 7.89
CA LEU A 449 8.64 -22.56 8.09
C LEU A 449 8.34 -23.76 9.00
N SER A 450 7.73 -24.80 8.44
CA SER A 450 7.64 -26.10 9.07
C SER A 450 8.77 -27.00 8.59
N GLY A 451 9.66 -27.37 9.52
CA GLY A 451 10.51 -28.56 9.45
C GLY A 451 11.88 -28.40 8.78
N THR A 452 12.93 -28.25 9.59
CA THR A 452 14.10 -29.14 9.47
C THR A 452 13.76 -30.48 10.11
#